data_AF-E4XPP1-F1
#
_entry.id   AF-E4XPP1-F1
#
_cell.length_a   1.000
_cell.length_b   1.000
_cell.length_c   1.000
_cell.angle_alpha   90.00
_cell.angle_beta   90.00
_cell.angle_gamma   90.00
#
_symmetry.space_group_name_H-M   'P 1'
#
loop_
_entity.id
_entity.type
_entity.pdbx_description
1 polymer ?
#
loop_
_entity_poly.entity_id
_entity_poly.type
_entity_poly.pdbx_seq_one_letter_code
_entity_poly.pdbx_strand_id
1 'polypeptide(L)'
;MKLFAATVAAAMAQGFKRSSEQIEESFVIVPEGYGGSFEGFNATQVVLENAEDDLFREFEDEFYAVDVDVMSRSQFTEEEKKMIRKFKLIKNMIVYLQQIKLFGKFCFYGCYCFAKGPRNLLVPGGNSAPMDGADSACKRHLQCNECSKMDFGETCSATDPYNFVAKQDDVTGIAWIQCIDEEGSCGRALCECDKALAYDLSDAEREWNILHHAKWGNFDLDMNCVRVGGGGSERGERFNEPSAPECCGQYPRRYPYRADDGYGNIKQCCVSDTGYGKSYNPMRLECCGSGSLKGIGSCDE
;
A
#
# COMPACT_ATOMS: atom_id res chain seq x y z
N MET A 1 -30.94 23.58 15.41
CA MET A 1 -29.65 22.91 15.68
C MET A 1 -29.70 21.82 16.75
N LYS A 2 -30.49 21.91 17.84
CA LYS A 2 -30.55 20.83 18.85
C LYS A 2 -31.40 19.60 18.48
N LEU A 3 -32.32 19.71 17.52
CA LEU A 3 -33.16 18.57 17.10
C LEU A 3 -32.42 17.57 16.19
N PHE A 4 -31.52 18.05 15.32
CA PHE A 4 -30.72 17.19 14.42
C PHE A 4 -29.70 16.33 15.18
N ALA A 5 -29.14 16.83 16.27
CA ALA A 5 -28.19 16.07 17.09
C ALA A 5 -28.85 14.91 17.85
N ALA A 6 -30.13 15.04 18.22
CA ALA A 6 -30.86 14.02 18.97
C ALA A 6 -31.35 12.86 18.08
N THR A 7 -31.66 13.12 16.81
CA THR A 7 -32.07 12.09 15.84
C THR A 7 -30.89 11.22 15.40
N VAL A 8 -29.69 11.78 15.28
CA VAL A 8 -28.45 11.02 14.99
C VAL A 8 -28.11 10.06 16.14
N ALA A 9 -28.25 10.51 17.40
CA ALA A 9 -27.94 9.68 18.57
C ALA A 9 -28.89 8.48 18.76
N ALA A 10 -30.17 8.60 18.39
CA ALA A 10 -31.16 7.53 18.54
C ALA A 10 -31.12 6.49 17.41
N ALA A 11 -30.72 6.87 16.20
CA ALA A 11 -30.55 5.95 15.07
C ALA A 11 -29.30 5.06 15.20
N MET A 12 -28.32 5.45 16.02
CA MET A 12 -26.99 4.81 16.07
C MET A 12 -26.84 3.67 17.08
N ALA A 13 -27.89 3.36 17.87
CA ALA A 13 -27.94 2.12 18.64
C ALA A 13 -28.30 0.89 17.77
N GLN A 14 -28.68 1.11 16.51
CA GLN A 14 -28.90 0.09 15.48
C GLN A 14 -28.12 0.51 14.23
N GLY A 15 -26.86 0.04 14.10
CA GLY A 15 -25.98 0.17 12.92
C GLY A 15 -26.48 1.09 11.80
N PHE A 16 -26.36 2.41 11.98
CA PHE A 16 -26.78 3.40 11.00
C PHE A 16 -25.85 3.30 9.78
N LYS A 17 -26.36 2.73 8.67
CA LYS A 17 -25.69 2.73 7.36
C LYS A 17 -26.15 3.95 6.58
N ARG A 18 -25.23 4.77 6.07
CA ARG A 18 -25.59 5.92 5.21
C ARG A 18 -26.11 5.45 3.85
N SER A 19 -26.98 6.25 3.24
CA SER A 19 -27.41 6.07 1.83
C SER A 19 -26.28 6.48 0.88
N SER A 20 -26.35 6.04 -0.38
CA SER A 20 -25.38 6.44 -1.41
C SER A 20 -25.32 7.96 -1.59
N GLU A 21 -26.46 8.64 -1.56
CA GLU A 21 -26.56 10.11 -1.63
C GLU A 21 -25.81 10.78 -0.46
N GLN A 22 -25.99 10.26 0.76
CA GLN A 22 -25.28 10.78 1.94
C GLN A 22 -23.77 10.53 1.88
N ILE A 23 -23.34 9.38 1.33
CA ILE A 23 -21.92 9.08 1.10
C ILE A 23 -21.35 10.05 0.07
N GLU A 24 -22.03 10.27 -1.05
CA GLU A 24 -21.60 11.19 -2.10
C GLU A 24 -21.44 12.63 -1.59
N GLU A 25 -22.43 13.16 -0.87
CA GLU A 25 -22.41 14.51 -0.32
C GLU A 25 -21.25 14.76 0.66
N SER A 26 -20.77 13.71 1.32
CA SER A 26 -19.68 13.76 2.31
C SER A 26 -18.41 13.05 1.86
N PHE A 27 -18.29 12.74 0.56
CA PHE A 27 -17.15 12.02 0.03
C PHE A 27 -15.90 12.90 0.06
N VAL A 28 -14.89 12.48 0.83
CA VAL A 28 -13.62 13.20 0.92
C VAL A 28 -12.62 12.65 -0.10
N ILE A 29 -12.18 13.51 -1.02
CA ILE A 29 -11.21 13.12 -2.06
C ILE A 29 -9.78 13.16 -1.51
N VAL A 30 -9.42 14.20 -0.75
CA VAL A 30 -8.11 14.34 -0.10
C VAL A 30 -8.33 14.44 1.40
N PRO A 31 -8.00 13.40 2.17
CA PRO A 31 -8.19 13.38 3.62
C PRO A 31 -7.38 14.46 4.35
N GLU A 32 -7.86 14.88 5.53
CA GLU A 32 -7.15 15.83 6.39
C GLU A 32 -5.70 15.39 6.66
N GLY A 33 -4.78 16.36 6.61
CA GLY A 33 -3.35 16.17 6.80
C GLY A 33 -2.57 16.08 5.50
N TYR A 34 -3.17 15.53 4.44
CA TYR A 34 -2.51 15.42 3.13
C TYR A 34 -2.78 16.64 2.27
N GLY A 35 -1.77 17.06 1.50
CA GLY A 35 -1.91 18.15 0.54
C GLY A 35 -2.02 17.60 -0.88
N GLY A 36 -2.93 18.14 -1.68
CA GLY A 36 -2.98 17.78 -3.10
C GLY A 36 -4.34 17.96 -3.73
N SER A 37 -4.46 17.45 -4.96
CA SER A 37 -5.70 17.51 -5.73
C SER A 37 -5.78 16.37 -6.74
N PHE A 38 -7.01 16.04 -7.13
CA PHE A 38 -7.29 15.14 -8.23
C PHE A 38 -8.16 15.85 -9.28
N GLU A 39 -7.57 16.11 -10.44
CA GLU A 39 -8.29 16.63 -11.59
C GLU A 39 -9.22 15.57 -12.18
N GLY A 40 -10.49 15.94 -12.41
CA GLY A 40 -11.46 15.04 -13.02
C GLY A 40 -11.93 13.88 -12.14
N PHE A 41 -11.64 13.90 -10.82
CA PHE A 41 -12.11 12.84 -9.91
C PHE A 41 -13.64 12.85 -9.81
N ASN A 42 -14.28 11.79 -10.32
CA ASN A 42 -15.72 11.66 -10.34
C ASN A 42 -16.22 10.85 -9.13
N ALA A 43 -16.46 11.54 -8.00
CA ALA A 43 -16.95 10.90 -6.78
C ALA A 43 -18.32 10.23 -6.97
N THR A 44 -19.23 10.87 -7.72
CA THR A 44 -20.54 10.30 -8.09
C THR A 44 -20.38 8.95 -8.76
N GLN A 45 -19.47 8.83 -9.75
CA GLN A 45 -19.20 7.56 -10.42
C GLN A 45 -18.67 6.50 -9.45
N VAL A 46 -17.73 6.87 -8.57
CA VAL A 46 -17.22 5.93 -7.56
C VAL A 46 -18.36 5.43 -6.67
N VAL A 47 -19.20 6.32 -6.14
CA VAL A 47 -20.33 5.93 -5.28
C VAL A 47 -21.32 5.04 -6.01
N LEU A 48 -21.63 5.35 -7.28
CA LEU A 48 -22.56 4.55 -8.09
C LEU A 48 -22.00 3.16 -8.41
N GLU A 49 -20.74 3.05 -8.83
CA GLU A 49 -20.10 1.77 -9.14
C GLU A 49 -19.93 0.88 -7.90
N ASN A 50 -19.92 1.46 -6.70
CA ASN A 50 -19.74 0.77 -5.43
C ASN A 50 -21.02 0.72 -4.56
N ALA A 51 -22.20 0.97 -5.13
CA ALA A 51 -23.46 0.99 -4.38
C ALA A 51 -23.78 -0.35 -3.68
N GLU A 52 -23.34 -1.46 -4.28
CA GLU A 52 -23.50 -2.83 -3.78
C GLU A 52 -22.19 -3.41 -3.18
N ASP A 53 -21.13 -2.60 -3.09
CA ASP A 53 -19.87 -3.00 -2.45
C ASP A 53 -19.97 -2.73 -0.94
N ASP A 54 -20.26 -3.77 -0.16
CA ASP A 54 -20.33 -3.66 1.30
C ASP A 54 -19.01 -3.16 1.93
N LEU A 55 -17.85 -3.49 1.35
CA LEU A 55 -16.56 -3.03 1.87
C LEU A 55 -16.38 -1.53 1.67
N PHE A 56 -16.83 -1.01 0.53
CA PHE A 56 -16.87 0.43 0.28
C PHE A 56 -17.77 1.14 1.28
N ARG A 57 -19.02 0.67 1.44
CA ARG A 57 -19.99 1.32 2.31
C ARG A 57 -19.56 1.30 3.78
N GLU A 58 -19.10 0.16 4.27
CA GLU A 58 -18.58 0.03 5.63
C GLU A 58 -17.38 0.94 5.86
N PHE A 59 -16.45 1.00 4.91
CA PHE A 59 -15.29 1.87 5.02
C PHE A 59 -15.67 3.35 4.99
N GLU A 60 -16.55 3.78 4.09
CA GLU A 60 -16.95 5.19 4.03
C GLU A 60 -17.63 5.62 5.33
N ASP A 61 -18.48 4.77 5.93
CA ASP A 61 -19.12 5.03 7.22
C ASP A 61 -18.10 5.12 8.37
N GLU A 62 -17.11 4.22 8.38
CA GLU A 62 -15.98 4.28 9.33
C GLU A 62 -15.14 5.56 9.14
N PHE A 63 -14.81 5.90 7.89
CA PHE A 63 -14.04 7.10 7.55
C PHE A 63 -14.79 8.36 7.95
N TYR A 64 -16.10 8.45 7.68
CA TYR A 64 -16.92 9.58 8.09
C TYR A 64 -16.91 9.75 9.60
N ALA A 65 -17.07 8.67 10.38
CA ALA A 65 -16.99 8.74 11.84
C ALA A 65 -15.66 9.30 12.35
N VAL A 66 -14.55 9.01 11.66
CA VAL A 66 -13.22 9.57 11.92
C VAL A 66 -13.11 11.04 11.51
N ASP A 67 -13.67 11.42 10.36
CA ASP A 67 -13.48 12.74 9.75
C ASP A 67 -14.29 13.84 10.44
N VAL A 68 -15.57 13.57 10.75
CA VAL A 68 -16.43 14.56 11.42
C VAL A 68 -16.32 14.55 12.95
N ASP A 69 -15.46 13.71 13.52
CA ASP A 69 -15.25 13.50 14.97
C ASP A 69 -16.56 13.37 15.76
N VAL A 70 -17.63 12.88 15.11
CA VAL A 70 -19.01 12.87 15.64
C VAL A 70 -19.14 11.99 16.89
N MET A 71 -18.20 11.07 17.10
CA MET A 71 -18.11 10.24 18.30
C MET A 71 -17.15 10.88 19.33
N SER A 72 -17.61 11.95 20.00
CA SER A 72 -16.86 12.72 21.02
C SER A 72 -16.47 11.96 22.32
N ARG A 73 -16.35 10.63 22.26
CA ARG A 73 -15.70 9.75 23.25
C ARG A 73 -15.04 8.60 22.47
N SER A 74 -13.79 8.82 22.05
CA SER A 74 -13.13 8.18 20.90
C SER A 74 -13.13 6.64 20.91
N GLN A 75 -13.80 6.03 19.93
CA GLN A 75 -13.63 4.60 19.60
C GLN A 75 -12.28 4.31 18.91
N PHE A 76 -11.62 5.35 18.40
CA PHE A 76 -10.39 5.24 17.59
C PHE A 76 -9.22 5.95 18.29
N THR A 77 -8.04 5.33 18.28
CA THR A 77 -6.80 6.03 18.65
C THR A 77 -6.36 6.99 17.55
N GLU A 78 -5.47 7.93 17.86
CA GLU A 78 -4.91 8.86 16.87
C GLU A 78 -4.15 8.13 15.75
N GLU A 79 -3.48 7.02 16.09
CA GLU A 79 -2.83 6.15 15.11
C GLU A 79 -3.85 5.49 14.18
N GLU A 80 -4.96 4.98 14.70
CA GLU A 80 -6.04 4.40 13.89
C GLU A 80 -6.66 5.44 12.96
N LYS A 81 -6.94 6.66 13.45
CA LYS A 81 -7.45 7.77 12.62
C LYS A 81 -6.50 8.08 11.47
N LYS A 82 -5.19 8.18 11.75
CA LYS A 82 -4.15 8.41 10.73
C LYS A 82 -4.09 7.27 9.70
N MET A 83 -4.22 6.02 10.13
CA MET A 83 -4.24 4.87 9.22
C MET A 83 -5.48 4.86 8.33
N ILE A 84 -6.66 5.17 8.87
CA ILE A 84 -7.92 5.27 8.11
C ILE A 84 -7.83 6.39 7.05
N ARG A 85 -7.29 7.55 7.41
CA ARG A 85 -7.04 8.65 6.45
C ARG A 85 -6.04 8.26 5.38
N LYS A 86 -4.94 7.62 5.76
CA LYS A 86 -3.94 7.10 4.82
C LYS A 86 -4.57 6.09 3.84
N PHE A 87 -5.38 5.17 4.36
CA PHE A 87 -6.08 4.18 3.54
C PHE A 87 -7.03 4.85 2.55
N LYS A 88 -7.85 5.83 3.00
CA LYS A 88 -8.73 6.61 2.13
C LYS A 88 -7.95 7.25 0.98
N LEU A 89 -6.82 7.89 1.27
CA LEU A 89 -5.99 8.53 0.25
C LEU A 89 -5.45 7.51 -0.77
N ILE A 90 -4.84 6.42 -0.30
CA ILE A 90 -4.30 5.37 -1.17
C ILE A 90 -5.41 4.78 -2.04
N LYS A 91 -6.58 4.49 -1.46
CA LYS A 91 -7.73 3.96 -2.20
C LYS A 91 -8.22 4.93 -3.26
N ASN A 92 -8.26 6.24 -2.96
CA ASN A 92 -8.59 7.27 -3.93
C ASN A 92 -7.54 7.34 -5.07
N MET A 93 -6.23 7.23 -4.75
CA MET A 93 -5.18 7.14 -5.79
C MET A 93 -5.36 5.92 -6.68
N ILE A 94 -5.67 4.76 -6.09
CA ILE A 94 -5.94 3.53 -6.83
C ILE A 94 -7.13 3.77 -7.76
N VAL A 95 -8.33 4.03 -7.23
CA VAL A 95 -9.56 4.14 -8.06
C VAL A 95 -9.49 5.26 -9.10
N TYR A 96 -8.65 6.28 -8.89
CA TYR A 96 -8.39 7.33 -9.86
C TYR A 96 -7.72 6.79 -11.15
N LEU A 97 -6.78 5.84 -11.01
CA LEU A 97 -6.06 5.23 -12.12
C LEU A 97 -6.74 3.97 -12.68
N GLN A 98 -7.81 3.51 -12.05
CA GLN A 98 -8.49 2.27 -12.40
C GLN A 98 -9.45 2.42 -13.58
N GLN A 99 -9.57 1.38 -14.42
CA GLN A 99 -10.59 1.35 -15.48
C GLN A 99 -11.98 1.08 -14.89
N ILE A 100 -12.04 0.14 -13.93
CA ILE A 100 -13.23 -0.18 -13.15
C ILE A 100 -12.99 0.31 -11.72
N LYS A 101 -13.74 1.32 -11.26
CA LYS A 101 -13.48 2.02 -10.00
C LYS A 101 -14.07 1.29 -8.80
N LEU A 102 -13.86 -0.03 -8.73
CA LEU A 102 -14.37 -0.87 -7.64
C LEU A 102 -13.43 -0.83 -6.44
N PHE A 103 -13.86 -0.13 -5.38
CA PHE A 103 -13.09 0.11 -4.17
C PHE A 103 -12.63 -1.19 -3.50
N GLY A 104 -13.53 -2.15 -3.29
CA GLY A 104 -13.23 -3.38 -2.56
C GLY A 104 -12.28 -4.32 -3.31
N LYS A 105 -12.07 -4.15 -4.62
CA LYS A 105 -11.34 -5.09 -5.50
C LYS A 105 -10.01 -5.60 -4.91
N PHE A 106 -9.21 -4.70 -4.36
CA PHE A 106 -7.90 -5.03 -3.79
C PHE A 106 -7.87 -5.03 -2.26
N CYS A 107 -9.02 -4.89 -1.59
CA CYS A 107 -9.10 -4.96 -0.13
C CYS A 107 -9.13 -6.43 0.31
N PHE A 108 -8.31 -6.82 1.28
CA PHE A 108 -8.22 -8.22 1.71
C PHE A 108 -7.88 -9.20 0.57
N TYR A 109 -7.00 -8.79 -0.33
CA TYR A 109 -6.63 -9.54 -1.53
C TYR A 109 -5.24 -10.15 -1.40
N GLY A 110 -5.13 -11.43 -1.71
CA GLY A 110 -3.89 -12.19 -1.61
C GLY A 110 -3.28 -12.11 -0.20
N CYS A 111 -1.95 -12.13 -0.13
CA CYS A 111 -1.22 -12.10 1.12
C CYS A 111 -0.79 -10.71 1.55
N TYR A 112 -0.89 -9.71 0.69
CA TYR A 112 -0.25 -8.41 0.90
C TYR A 112 -1.19 -7.22 0.69
N CYS A 113 -2.19 -7.31 -0.18
CA CYS A 113 -3.08 -6.17 -0.44
C CYS A 113 -4.08 -5.97 0.70
N PHE A 114 -3.74 -5.05 1.62
CA PHE A 114 -4.60 -4.65 2.73
C PHE A 114 -5.18 -5.85 3.50
N ALA A 115 -4.35 -6.89 3.68
CA ALA A 115 -4.78 -8.20 4.16
C ALA A 115 -5.44 -8.17 5.54
N LYS A 116 -5.13 -7.16 6.35
CA LYS A 116 -5.69 -6.94 7.71
C LYS A 116 -6.58 -5.68 7.81
N GLY A 117 -6.96 -5.09 6.67
CA GLY A 117 -7.91 -3.97 6.60
C GLY A 117 -7.31 -2.57 6.86
N PRO A 118 -8.16 -1.53 6.89
CA PRO A 118 -7.74 -0.12 6.86
C PRO A 118 -6.95 0.33 8.09
N ARG A 119 -7.19 -0.27 9.26
CA ARG A 119 -6.46 0.01 10.51
C ARG A 119 -5.13 -0.75 10.64
N ASN A 120 -4.80 -1.60 9.69
CA ASN A 120 -3.58 -2.39 9.68
C ASN A 120 -2.96 -2.39 8.28
N LEU A 121 -2.88 -1.19 7.69
CA LEU A 121 -2.51 -0.93 6.29
C LEU A 121 -1.28 -1.72 5.83
N LEU A 122 -0.23 -1.74 6.66
CA LEU A 122 1.05 -2.34 6.33
C LEU A 122 1.29 -3.73 6.92
N VAL A 123 0.23 -4.37 7.43
CA VAL A 123 0.34 -5.71 8.02
C VAL A 123 -0.04 -6.76 6.98
N PRO A 124 0.89 -7.62 6.54
CA PRO A 124 0.58 -8.66 5.58
C PRO A 124 -0.23 -9.80 6.23
N GLY A 125 -0.88 -10.61 5.39
CA GLY A 125 -1.52 -11.86 5.76
C GLY A 125 -0.53 -12.97 6.09
N GLY A 126 0.71 -12.87 5.58
CA GLY A 126 1.79 -13.83 5.83
C GLY A 126 3.08 -13.49 5.09
N ASN A 127 3.98 -14.47 4.97
CA ASN A 127 5.35 -14.26 4.46
C ASN A 127 5.68 -15.16 3.25
N SER A 128 4.67 -15.56 2.48
CA SER A 128 4.75 -16.41 1.29
C SER A 128 5.21 -15.65 0.03
N ALA A 129 5.24 -16.35 -1.11
CA ALA A 129 5.28 -15.68 -2.40
C ALA A 129 3.92 -14.97 -2.66
N PRO A 130 3.91 -13.82 -3.36
CA PRO A 130 2.66 -13.20 -3.75
C PRO A 130 1.86 -14.13 -4.67
N MET A 131 0.54 -14.07 -4.58
CA MET A 131 -0.38 -14.93 -5.35
C MET A 131 -0.36 -14.62 -6.85
N ASP A 132 -0.21 -13.34 -7.21
CA ASP A 132 -0.21 -12.84 -8.59
C ASP A 132 0.45 -11.45 -8.70
N GLY A 133 0.29 -10.80 -9.85
CA GLY A 133 0.81 -9.45 -10.12
C GLY A 133 0.29 -8.38 -9.17
N ALA A 134 -1.00 -8.42 -8.81
CA ALA A 134 -1.61 -7.46 -7.90
C ALA A 134 -1.09 -7.65 -6.47
N ASP A 135 -1.03 -8.89 -5.98
CA ASP A 135 -0.48 -9.20 -4.67
C ASP A 135 1.02 -8.86 -4.58
N SER A 136 1.74 -9.00 -5.70
CA SER A 136 3.15 -8.59 -5.84
C SER A 136 3.31 -7.07 -5.76
N ALA A 137 2.38 -6.28 -6.31
CA ALA A 137 2.36 -4.82 -6.18
C ALA A 137 2.24 -4.38 -4.71
N CYS A 138 1.30 -5.00 -3.99
CA CYS A 138 1.10 -4.72 -2.57
C CYS A 138 2.30 -5.14 -1.73
N LYS A 139 2.95 -6.26 -2.04
CA LYS A 139 4.21 -6.65 -1.41
C LYS A 139 5.30 -5.59 -1.58
N ARG A 140 5.47 -5.07 -2.81
CA ARG A 140 6.42 -3.99 -3.08
C ARG A 140 6.08 -2.72 -2.31
N HIS A 141 4.80 -2.38 -2.18
CA HIS A 141 4.35 -1.24 -1.37
C HIS A 141 4.71 -1.36 0.11
N LEU A 142 4.50 -2.55 0.71
CA LEU A 142 4.93 -2.82 2.08
C LEU A 142 6.44 -2.66 2.25
N GLN A 143 7.21 -3.25 1.34
CA GLN A 143 8.67 -3.19 1.35
C GLN A 143 9.20 -1.76 1.18
N CYS A 144 8.54 -0.97 0.32
CA CYS A 144 8.86 0.44 0.11
C CYS A 144 8.65 1.24 1.40
N ASN A 145 7.52 1.06 2.08
CA ASN A 145 7.25 1.72 3.37
C ASN A 145 8.20 1.26 4.50
N GLU A 146 8.56 -0.02 4.55
CA GLU A 146 9.55 -0.54 5.50
C GLU A 146 10.90 0.17 5.30
N CYS A 147 11.33 0.32 4.05
CA CYS A 147 12.53 1.07 3.72
C CYS A 147 12.43 2.57 4.04
N SER A 148 11.27 3.21 3.85
CA SER A 148 11.08 4.62 4.22
C SER A 148 11.37 4.84 5.70
N LYS A 149 10.86 3.95 6.56
CA LYS A 149 11.15 4.01 7.99
C LYS A 149 12.63 3.78 8.31
N MET A 150 13.30 2.89 7.58
CA MET A 150 14.73 2.60 7.80
C MET A 150 15.64 3.75 7.34
N ASP A 151 15.35 4.36 6.18
CA ASP A 151 16.18 5.41 5.60
C ASP A 151 16.02 6.76 6.33
N PHE A 152 14.79 7.06 6.78
CA PHE A 152 14.46 8.37 7.38
C PHE A 152 14.27 8.33 8.91
N GLY A 153 14.46 7.16 9.53
CA GLY A 153 14.42 6.97 10.97
C GLY A 153 13.00 6.98 11.56
N GLU A 154 12.93 7.01 12.89
CA GLU A 154 11.67 6.88 13.64
C GLU A 154 10.67 8.01 13.39
N THR A 155 11.14 9.16 12.91
CA THR A 155 10.29 10.31 12.56
C THR A 155 9.53 10.11 11.26
N CYS A 156 9.81 9.06 10.48
CA CYS A 156 9.11 8.72 9.25
C CYS A 156 8.12 7.58 9.50
N SER A 157 6.86 7.94 9.74
CA SER A 157 5.73 7.03 9.83
C SER A 157 5.06 6.87 8.46
N ALA A 158 4.59 5.66 8.15
CA ALA A 158 3.84 5.40 6.92
C ALA A 158 2.58 6.27 6.73
N THR A 159 2.07 6.84 7.82
CA THR A 159 0.91 7.73 7.87
C THR A 159 1.26 9.21 7.87
N ASP A 160 2.55 9.56 7.73
CA ASP A 160 2.95 10.94 7.65
C ASP A 160 2.41 11.61 6.38
N PRO A 161 2.00 12.87 6.49
CA PRO A 161 1.42 13.60 5.39
C PRO A 161 2.44 13.91 4.30
N TYR A 162 1.95 14.04 3.08
CA TYR A 162 2.72 14.43 1.91
C TYR A 162 1.84 15.21 0.92
N ASN A 163 2.49 15.75 -0.10
CA ASN A 163 1.90 16.56 -1.14
C ASN A 163 1.97 15.89 -2.52
N PHE A 164 0.86 15.93 -3.26
CA PHE A 164 0.81 15.38 -4.62
C PHE A 164 -0.13 16.19 -5.53
N VAL A 165 -0.03 15.96 -6.83
CA VAL A 165 -1.00 16.44 -7.83
C VAL A 165 -1.36 15.27 -8.73
N ALA A 166 -2.64 15.02 -8.92
CA ALA A 166 -3.15 14.06 -9.87
C ALA A 166 -3.90 14.80 -10.99
N LYS A 167 -3.49 14.57 -12.24
CA LYS A 167 -3.98 15.28 -13.42
C LYS A 167 -4.44 14.32 -14.49
N GLN A 168 -5.21 14.84 -15.44
CA GLN A 168 -5.63 14.10 -16.62
C GLN A 168 -5.12 14.81 -17.87
N ASP A 169 -4.67 14.04 -18.86
CA ASP A 169 -4.36 14.60 -20.17
C ASP A 169 -5.67 15.00 -20.88
N ASP A 170 -5.81 16.27 -21.25
CA ASP A 170 -7.03 16.85 -21.82
C ASP A 170 -7.49 16.19 -23.12
N VAL A 171 -6.57 15.53 -23.84
CA VAL A 171 -6.83 14.95 -25.17
C VAL A 171 -7.12 13.46 -25.06
N THR A 172 -6.26 12.72 -24.38
CA THR A 172 -6.32 11.26 -24.28
C THR A 172 -7.16 10.78 -23.10
N GLY A 173 -7.41 11.65 -22.12
CA GLY A 173 -8.06 11.28 -20.87
C GLY A 173 -7.17 10.42 -19.97
N ILE A 174 -5.87 10.28 -20.25
CA ILE A 174 -4.97 9.45 -19.44
C ILE A 174 -4.65 10.19 -18.13
N ALA A 175 -5.00 9.58 -17.02
CA ALA A 175 -4.75 10.07 -15.68
C ALA A 175 -3.30 9.78 -15.24
N TRP A 176 -2.70 10.70 -14.48
CA TRP A 176 -1.39 10.51 -13.86
C TRP A 176 -1.26 11.20 -12.51
N ILE A 177 -0.31 10.74 -11.70
CA ILE A 177 -0.04 11.25 -10.35
C ILE A 177 1.42 11.67 -10.25
N GLN A 178 1.69 12.82 -9.63
CA GLN A 178 3.02 13.30 -9.31
C GLN A 178 3.09 13.71 -7.85
N CYS A 179 4.07 13.15 -7.14
CA CYS A 179 4.44 13.62 -5.82
C CYS A 179 5.19 14.96 -5.95
N ILE A 180 5.02 15.89 -5.01
CA ILE A 180 5.60 17.23 -5.12
C ILE A 180 6.47 17.66 -3.92
N ASP A 181 6.57 16.85 -2.87
CA ASP A 181 7.52 17.10 -1.77
C ASP A 181 8.98 17.07 -2.22
N GLU A 182 9.90 17.59 -1.41
CA GLU A 182 11.33 17.61 -1.75
C GLU A 182 11.89 16.19 -2.00
N GLU A 183 12.68 16.02 -3.06
CA GLU A 183 13.38 14.75 -3.33
C GLU A 183 14.30 14.38 -2.16
N GLY A 184 14.33 13.10 -1.80
CA GLY A 184 15.08 12.65 -0.63
C GLY A 184 14.43 12.99 0.72
N SER A 185 13.16 13.39 0.76
CA SER A 185 12.38 13.52 2.00
C SER A 185 11.52 12.28 2.28
N CYS A 186 11.13 12.09 3.55
CA CYS A 186 10.18 11.05 3.96
C CYS A 186 8.83 11.20 3.22
N GLY A 187 8.26 12.41 3.18
CA GLY A 187 6.99 12.67 2.49
C GLY A 187 7.02 12.29 1.01
N ARG A 188 8.13 12.64 0.31
CA ARG A 188 8.37 12.20 -1.07
C ARG A 188 8.40 10.68 -1.17
N ALA A 189 9.18 9.99 -0.35
CA ALA A 189 9.30 8.54 -0.40
C ALA A 189 7.95 7.83 -0.19
N LEU A 190 7.18 8.27 0.81
CA LEU A 190 5.85 7.73 1.10
C LEU A 190 4.87 7.94 -0.06
N CYS A 191 4.84 9.14 -0.63
CA CYS A 191 4.00 9.43 -1.79
C CYS A 191 4.41 8.56 -3.00
N GLU A 192 5.71 8.43 -3.26
CA GLU A 192 6.21 7.61 -4.36
C GLU A 192 5.85 6.12 -4.17
N CYS A 193 5.91 5.60 -2.94
CA CYS A 193 5.43 4.25 -2.62
C CYS A 193 3.94 4.08 -2.96
N ASP A 194 3.08 5.00 -2.50
CA ASP A 194 1.63 4.92 -2.70
C ASP A 194 1.23 5.11 -4.17
N LYS A 195 1.86 6.08 -4.85
CA LYS A 195 1.72 6.29 -6.29
C LYS A 195 2.05 5.01 -7.05
N ALA A 196 3.20 4.40 -6.77
CA ALA A 196 3.63 3.19 -7.46
C ALA A 196 2.66 2.03 -7.22
N LEU A 197 2.09 1.90 -6.02
CA LEU A 197 1.03 0.93 -5.76
C LEU A 197 -0.18 1.17 -6.67
N ALA A 198 -0.65 2.42 -6.79
CA ALA A 198 -1.80 2.76 -7.62
C ALA A 198 -1.59 2.43 -9.10
N TYR A 199 -0.42 2.75 -9.65
CA TYR A 199 -0.06 2.38 -11.03
C TYR A 199 0.04 0.86 -11.20
N ASP A 200 0.76 0.16 -10.32
CA ASP A 200 0.94 -1.28 -10.43
C ASP A 200 -0.39 -2.05 -10.33
N LEU A 201 -1.33 -1.58 -9.50
CA LEU A 201 -2.65 -2.18 -9.39
C LEU A 201 -3.52 -1.89 -10.61
N SER A 202 -3.39 -0.71 -11.22
CA SER A 202 -4.04 -0.40 -12.51
C SER A 202 -3.54 -1.34 -13.61
N ASP A 203 -2.22 -1.56 -13.69
CA ASP A 203 -1.61 -2.49 -14.65
C ASP A 203 -2.05 -3.95 -14.41
N ALA A 204 -2.18 -4.36 -13.14
CA ALA A 204 -2.59 -5.71 -12.75
C ALA A 204 -4.10 -5.95 -12.81
N GLU A 205 -4.92 -4.97 -13.22
CA GLU A 205 -6.38 -5.08 -13.16
C GLU A 205 -6.97 -6.27 -13.90
N ARG A 206 -6.34 -6.64 -15.02
CA ARG A 206 -6.78 -7.73 -15.90
C ARG A 206 -6.38 -9.11 -15.37
N GLU A 207 -5.39 -9.16 -14.48
CA GLU A 207 -4.91 -10.38 -13.86
C GLU A 207 -5.60 -10.66 -12.51
N TRP A 208 -6.40 -9.71 -12.03
CA TRP A 208 -7.14 -9.84 -10.78
C TRP A 208 -8.05 -11.09 -10.78
N ASN A 209 -7.97 -11.85 -9.69
CA ASN A 209 -8.66 -13.12 -9.52
C ASN A 209 -9.45 -13.13 -8.21
N ILE A 210 -10.78 -13.20 -8.31
CA ILE A 210 -11.68 -13.24 -7.15
C ILE A 210 -11.32 -14.34 -6.15
N LEU A 211 -10.74 -15.46 -6.57
CA LEU A 211 -10.35 -16.57 -5.68
C LEU A 211 -9.25 -16.19 -4.69
N HIS A 212 -8.53 -15.09 -4.92
CA HIS A 212 -7.53 -14.56 -4.00
C HIS A 212 -8.11 -13.54 -3.01
N HIS A 213 -9.41 -13.24 -3.08
CA HIS A 213 -10.06 -12.26 -2.23
C HIS A 213 -10.69 -12.91 -0.98
N ALA A 214 -10.29 -12.50 0.22
CA ALA A 214 -10.74 -13.16 1.46
C ALA A 214 -12.25 -12.97 1.72
N LYS A 215 -12.78 -11.77 1.47
CA LYS A 215 -14.21 -11.45 1.68
C LYS A 215 -15.13 -11.92 0.55
N TRP A 216 -14.73 -11.74 -0.71
CA TRP A 216 -15.58 -12.06 -1.87
C TRP A 216 -15.36 -13.45 -2.45
N GLY A 217 -14.16 -14.03 -2.28
CA GLY A 217 -13.78 -15.32 -2.84
C GLY A 217 -13.45 -16.40 -1.81
N ASN A 218 -13.66 -16.13 -0.52
CA ASN A 218 -13.39 -17.07 0.57
C ASN A 218 -11.91 -17.53 0.64
N PHE A 219 -10.98 -16.67 0.24
CA PHE A 219 -9.55 -16.92 0.36
C PHE A 219 -9.12 -16.95 1.83
N ASP A 220 -8.53 -18.07 2.27
CA ASP A 220 -8.04 -18.24 3.63
C ASP A 220 -6.57 -17.79 3.74
N LEU A 221 -6.33 -16.70 4.46
CA LEU A 221 -4.99 -16.14 4.66
C LEU A 221 -4.07 -17.12 5.41
N ASP A 222 -4.58 -17.81 6.42
CA ASP A 222 -3.77 -18.67 7.28
C ASP A 222 -3.39 -19.97 6.55
N MET A 223 -4.20 -20.44 5.61
CA MET A 223 -3.87 -21.59 4.78
C MET A 223 -2.98 -21.24 3.58
N ASN A 224 -3.16 -20.07 2.96
CA ASN A 224 -2.52 -19.75 1.68
C ASN A 224 -1.27 -18.86 1.82
N CYS A 225 -1.14 -18.08 2.89
CA CYS A 225 -0.02 -17.15 3.10
C CYS A 225 1.09 -17.70 4.01
N VAL A 226 1.03 -18.99 4.34
CA VAL A 226 2.12 -19.70 4.98
C VAL A 226 3.27 -19.88 3.99
N ARG A 227 4.50 -19.86 4.50
CA ARG A 227 5.66 -20.27 3.72
C ARG A 227 5.57 -21.77 3.44
N VAL A 228 5.04 -22.15 2.28
CA VAL A 228 5.11 -23.53 1.80
C VAL A 228 6.54 -23.80 1.31
N GLY A 229 7.39 -24.30 2.20
CA GLY A 229 8.74 -24.81 1.89
C GLY A 229 9.89 -23.98 2.51
N GLY A 230 10.91 -24.57 3.12
CA GLY A 230 11.25 -25.99 3.16
C GLY A 230 10.49 -26.79 4.21
N GLY A 231 10.30 -28.09 3.94
CA GLY A 231 9.95 -29.06 4.97
C GLY A 231 10.93 -28.97 6.13
N GLY A 232 10.61 -29.65 7.24
CA GLY A 232 11.47 -29.76 8.42
C GLY A 232 12.81 -30.47 8.20
N SER A 233 13.56 -30.11 7.16
CA SER A 233 15.01 -30.07 7.29
C SER A 233 15.28 -28.97 8.30
N GLU A 234 15.85 -29.35 9.43
CA GLU A 234 16.51 -28.45 10.36
C GLU A 234 17.18 -27.33 9.54
N ARG A 235 16.78 -26.08 9.76
CA ARG A 235 17.60 -24.97 9.25
C ARG A 235 18.97 -25.24 9.84
N GLY A 236 19.97 -25.45 8.99
CA GLY A 236 21.33 -25.77 9.43
C GLY A 236 21.78 -24.79 10.51
N GLU A 237 22.69 -25.21 11.38
CA GLU A 237 23.15 -24.37 12.49
C GLU A 237 23.54 -22.98 11.96
N ARG A 238 23.06 -21.92 12.63
CA ARG A 238 23.51 -20.57 12.32
C ARG A 238 25.00 -20.49 12.61
N PHE A 239 25.76 -20.05 11.63
CA PHE A 239 27.19 -19.82 11.80
C PHE A 239 27.44 -18.50 12.52
N ASN A 240 26.59 -17.49 12.27
CA ASN A 240 26.68 -16.14 12.83
C ASN A 240 25.29 -15.56 13.14
N GLU A 241 25.26 -14.46 13.90
CA GLU A 241 24.05 -13.64 14.02
C GLU A 241 23.74 -12.93 12.69
N PRO A 242 22.47 -12.92 12.22
CA PRO A 242 22.09 -12.22 11.00
C PRO A 242 22.39 -10.72 11.09
N SER A 243 22.85 -10.13 9.99
CA SER A 243 23.04 -8.68 9.92
C SER A 243 21.71 -7.95 10.12
N ALA A 244 21.77 -6.68 10.56
CA ALA A 244 20.62 -5.80 10.48
C ALA A 244 20.08 -5.75 9.04
N PRO A 245 18.76 -5.58 8.85
CA PRO A 245 18.23 -5.36 7.51
C PRO A 245 18.77 -4.04 6.96
N GLU A 246 19.00 -4.01 5.66
CA GLU A 246 19.36 -2.85 4.84
C GLU A 246 18.39 -2.75 3.67
N CYS A 247 18.38 -1.63 2.97
CA CYS A 247 17.51 -1.40 1.82
C CYS A 247 18.27 -1.33 0.50
N CYS A 248 17.72 -1.96 -0.53
CA CYS A 248 18.30 -2.03 -1.87
C CYS A 248 17.39 -1.41 -2.92
N GLY A 249 17.97 -0.68 -3.88
CA GLY A 249 17.26 0.06 -4.93
C GLY A 249 16.90 1.50 -4.55
N GLN A 250 16.21 2.20 -5.43
CA GLN A 250 15.71 3.56 -5.20
C GLN A 250 14.19 3.56 -5.08
N TYR A 251 13.63 4.60 -4.44
CA TYR A 251 12.17 4.77 -4.39
C TYR A 251 11.61 4.92 -5.81
N PRO A 252 10.45 4.29 -6.12
CA PRO A 252 9.57 3.51 -5.22
C PRO A 252 9.84 1.99 -5.22
N ARG A 253 10.97 1.53 -5.78
CA ARG A 253 11.32 0.11 -5.95
C ARG A 253 12.37 -0.36 -4.96
N ARG A 254 12.40 0.28 -3.79
CA ARG A 254 13.33 -0.01 -2.70
C ARG A 254 12.75 -1.13 -1.83
N TYR A 255 13.59 -2.08 -1.43
CA TYR A 255 13.15 -3.22 -0.62
C TYR A 255 14.20 -3.65 0.40
N PRO A 256 13.77 -4.21 1.55
CA PRO A 256 14.67 -4.66 2.60
C PRO A 256 15.33 -5.99 2.23
N TYR A 257 16.61 -6.13 2.57
CA TYR A 257 17.38 -7.36 2.47
C TYR A 257 18.36 -7.44 3.65
N ARG A 258 18.95 -8.61 3.89
CA ARG A 258 20.06 -8.76 4.85
C ARG A 258 21.33 -9.06 4.08
N ALA A 259 22.40 -8.37 4.44
CA ALA A 259 23.73 -8.61 3.88
C ALA A 259 24.29 -9.97 4.32
N ASP A 260 23.96 -10.42 5.54
CA ASP A 260 24.22 -11.77 6.03
C ASP A 260 22.96 -12.32 6.71
N ASP A 261 22.51 -13.51 6.29
CA ASP A 261 21.35 -14.18 6.90
C ASP A 261 21.71 -15.07 8.10
N GLY A 262 23.00 -15.16 8.46
CA GLY A 262 23.53 -15.99 9.54
C GLY A 262 23.74 -17.46 9.16
N TYR A 263 23.36 -17.86 7.94
CA TYR A 263 23.51 -19.21 7.40
C TYR A 263 24.60 -19.29 6.31
N GLY A 264 25.45 -18.26 6.23
CA GLY A 264 26.51 -18.17 5.23
C GLY A 264 26.04 -17.66 3.87
N ASN A 265 24.79 -17.21 3.74
CA ASN A 265 24.33 -16.55 2.52
C ASN A 265 24.58 -15.05 2.62
N ILE A 266 25.73 -14.63 2.10
CA ILE A 266 26.09 -13.22 1.98
C ILE A 266 25.44 -12.62 0.72
N LYS A 267 24.95 -11.39 0.85
CA LYS A 267 24.37 -10.60 -0.25
C LYS A 267 24.91 -9.18 -0.25
N GLN A 268 24.99 -8.59 -1.43
CA GLN A 268 25.22 -7.16 -1.67
C GLN A 268 24.11 -6.60 -2.54
N CYS A 269 23.87 -5.29 -2.47
CA CYS A 269 22.94 -4.59 -3.35
C CYS A 269 23.66 -4.04 -4.59
N CYS A 270 23.08 -4.25 -5.75
CA CYS A 270 23.44 -3.61 -7.01
C CYS A 270 22.27 -2.76 -7.49
N VAL A 271 22.51 -1.50 -7.83
CA VAL A 271 21.46 -0.57 -8.29
C VAL A 271 21.75 -0.17 -9.73
N SER A 272 20.78 -0.36 -10.62
CA SER A 272 20.88 0.06 -12.02
C SER A 272 20.79 1.58 -12.18
N ASP A 273 21.20 2.08 -13.34
CA ASP A 273 21.07 3.50 -13.72
C ASP A 273 19.61 4.01 -13.66
N THR A 274 18.65 3.10 -13.81
CA THR A 274 17.21 3.39 -13.70
C THR A 274 16.67 3.23 -12.26
N GLY A 275 17.55 3.05 -11.27
CA GLY A 275 17.20 2.94 -9.86
C GLY A 275 16.70 1.57 -9.37
N TYR A 276 16.65 0.54 -10.22
CA TYR A 276 16.21 -0.80 -9.80
C TYR A 276 17.32 -1.50 -9.00
N GLY A 277 16.99 -1.92 -7.78
CA GLY A 277 17.88 -2.72 -6.93
C GLY A 277 17.79 -4.22 -7.23
N LYS A 278 18.92 -4.91 -7.19
CA LYS A 278 19.00 -6.37 -7.13
C LYS A 278 20.02 -6.78 -6.09
N SER A 279 19.64 -7.67 -5.18
CA SER A 279 20.57 -8.25 -4.21
C SER A 279 21.17 -9.52 -4.80
N TYR A 280 22.49 -9.65 -4.69
CA TYR A 280 23.26 -10.71 -5.33
C TYR A 280 24.28 -11.30 -4.36
N ASN A 281 24.70 -12.54 -4.60
CA ASN A 281 25.78 -13.15 -3.84
C ASN A 281 27.14 -12.65 -4.39
N PRO A 282 27.93 -11.91 -3.61
CA PRO A 282 29.20 -11.33 -4.09
C PRO A 282 30.30 -12.36 -4.35
N MET A 283 30.11 -13.62 -3.94
CA MET A 283 31.01 -14.72 -4.30
C MET A 283 30.74 -15.30 -5.70
N ARG A 284 29.64 -14.90 -6.35
CA ARG A 284 29.24 -15.43 -7.67
C ARG A 284 29.12 -14.35 -8.73
N LEU A 285 28.74 -13.14 -8.34
CA LEU A 285 28.47 -12.03 -9.24
C LEU A 285 29.16 -10.77 -8.73
N GLU A 286 29.36 -9.82 -9.63
CA GLU A 286 29.78 -8.45 -9.34
C GLU A 286 28.77 -7.45 -9.93
N CYS A 287 28.70 -6.27 -9.33
CA CYS A 287 27.90 -5.15 -9.81
C CYS A 287 28.77 -4.21 -10.66
N CYS A 288 28.50 -4.13 -11.96
CA CYS A 288 29.24 -3.23 -12.85
C CYS A 288 28.84 -1.76 -12.63
N GLY A 289 29.62 -0.82 -13.18
CA GLY A 289 29.33 0.61 -13.09
C GLY A 289 27.96 1.03 -13.65
N SER A 290 27.42 0.29 -14.62
CA SER A 290 26.06 0.44 -15.17
C SER A 290 24.94 -0.14 -14.29
N GLY A 291 25.32 -0.76 -13.17
CA GLY A 291 24.43 -1.53 -12.30
C GLY A 291 23.92 -2.83 -12.91
N SER A 292 24.57 -3.35 -13.95
CA SER A 292 24.34 -4.71 -14.44
C SER A 292 25.08 -5.74 -13.57
N LEU A 293 24.40 -6.83 -13.21
CA LEU A 293 25.04 -7.97 -12.56
C LEU A 293 25.69 -8.88 -13.58
N LYS A 294 26.99 -9.13 -13.43
CA LYS A 294 27.75 -10.05 -14.27
C LYS A 294 28.53 -11.05 -13.43
N GLY A 295 29.01 -12.12 -14.07
CA GLY A 295 29.98 -13.02 -13.43
C GLY A 295 31.26 -12.25 -13.09
N ILE A 296 31.92 -12.65 -12.00
CA ILE A 296 33.13 -11.97 -11.51
C ILE A 296 34.19 -11.87 -12.62
N GLY A 297 34.76 -10.68 -12.82
CA GLY A 297 35.74 -10.37 -13.87
C GLY A 297 35.14 -10.16 -15.26
N SER A 298 33.83 -9.96 -15.38
CA SER A 298 33.14 -9.77 -16.66
C SER A 298 32.57 -8.37 -16.85
N CYS A 299 32.69 -7.47 -15.87
CA CYS A 299 32.42 -6.05 -16.08
C CYS A 299 33.39 -5.49 -17.12
N ASP A 300 32.84 -4.74 -18.07
CA ASP A 300 33.65 -3.98 -19.01
C ASP A 300 34.18 -2.75 -18.26
N GLU A 301 35.45 -2.37 -18.48
CA GLU A 301 36.06 -1.16 -17.89
C GLU A 301 35.34 0.13 -18.31
#